data_AF-A0A820LLH8-F1
#
_entry.id   AF-A0A820LLH8-F1
#
_cell.length_a   1.000
_cell.length_b   1.000
_cell.length_c   1.000
_cell.angle_alpha   90.00
_cell.angle_beta   90.00
_cell.angle_gamma   90.00
#
_symmetry.space_group_name_H-M   'P 1'
#
loop_
_entity.id
_entity.type
_entity.pdbx_description
1 polymer ?
#
loop_
_entity_poly.entity_id
_entity_poly.type
_entity_poly.pdbx_seq_one_letter_code
_entity_poly.pdbx_strand_id
1 'polypeptide(L)'
;TIIMIISAFILMIISFIRVGGLEKVRNLFPYALANTTLYSTTECGVPNENYFSLIRPFDADLPWFGIIIGGAIGSIWYWGCDQVIVQRTLAAKNISHARAGCLFA
;
A
#
# COMPACT_ATOMS: atom_id res chain seq x y z
N THR A 1 -0.07 11.04 -14.26
CA THR A 1 -0.93 10.01 -13.65
C THR A 1 -1.41 8.96 -14.65
N ILE A 2 -2.03 9.34 -15.79
CA ILE A 2 -2.56 8.35 -16.77
C ILE A 2 -1.49 7.35 -17.25
N ILE A 3 -0.32 7.84 -17.66
CA ILE A 3 0.78 6.98 -18.11
C ILE A 3 1.24 6.01 -17.00
N MET A 4 1.34 6.50 -15.76
CA MET A 4 1.74 5.68 -14.60
C MET A 4 0.70 4.61 -14.26
N ILE A 5 -0.60 4.94 -14.34
CA ILE A 5 -1.69 3.98 -14.08
C ILE A 5 -1.66 2.89 -15.14
N ILE A 6 -1.57 3.26 -16.42
CA ILE A 6 -1.55 2.30 -17.53
C ILE A 6 -0.32 1.40 -17.43
N SER A 7 0.87 1.96 -17.18
CA SER A 7 2.08 1.16 -17.08
C SER A 7 2.06 0.22 -15.87
N ALA A 8 1.61 0.69 -14.70
CA ALA A 8 1.45 -0.15 -13.52
C ALA A 8 0.47 -1.29 -13.77
N PHE A 9 -0.65 -1.03 -14.46
CA PHE A 9 -1.63 -2.05 -14.79
C PHE A 9 -1.10 -3.09 -15.77
N ILE A 10 -0.39 -2.65 -16.83
CA ILE A 10 0.27 -3.56 -17.78
C ILE A 10 1.31 -4.43 -17.05
N LEU A 11 2.16 -3.83 -16.22
CA LEU A 11 3.18 -4.54 -15.44
C LEU A 11 2.55 -5.55 -14.47
N MET A 12 1.44 -5.18 -13.83
CA MET A 12 0.69 -6.06 -12.95
C MET A 12 0.18 -7.29 -13.72
N ILE A 13 -0.41 -7.09 -14.91
CA ILE A 13 -0.90 -8.19 -15.75
C ILE A 13 0.24 -9.11 -16.17
N ILE A 14 1.35 -8.55 -16.70
CA ILE A 14 2.51 -9.34 -17.12
C ILE A 14 3.07 -10.15 -15.93
N SER A 15 3.17 -9.53 -14.76
CA SER A 15 3.63 -10.20 -13.54
C SER A 15 2.72 -11.35 -13.14
N PHE A 16 1.40 -11.16 -13.16
CA PHE A 16 0.45 -12.23 -12.84
C PHE A 16 0.50 -13.38 -13.86
N ILE A 17 0.64 -13.08 -15.15
CA ILE A 17 0.79 -14.12 -16.18
C ILE A 17 2.09 -14.90 -15.94
N ARG A 18 3.19 -14.21 -15.59
CA ARG A 18 4.49 -14.84 -15.39
C ARG A 18 4.57 -15.70 -14.13
N VAL A 19 3.95 -15.25 -13.03
CA VAL A 19 3.85 -16.03 -11.79
C VAL A 19 2.82 -17.15 -11.91
N GLY A 20 1.82 -16.98 -12.79
CA GLY A 20 0.76 -17.95 -13.06
C GLY A 20 -0.47 -17.80 -12.15
N GLY A 21 -0.84 -16.56 -11.85
CA GLY A 21 -2.05 -16.20 -11.12
C GLY A 21 -1.84 -15.88 -9.63
N LEU A 22 -2.90 -15.39 -8.98
CA LEU A 22 -2.87 -14.93 -7.58
C LEU A 22 -2.60 -16.06 -6.58
N GLU A 23 -3.07 -17.27 -6.85
CA GLU A 23 -2.85 -18.44 -5.99
C GLU A 23 -1.38 -18.82 -5.94
N LYS A 24 -0.70 -18.82 -7.10
CA LYS A 24 0.74 -19.04 -7.17
C LYS A 24 1.52 -17.91 -6.52
N VAL A 25 1.08 -16.66 -6.65
CA VAL A 25 1.70 -15.55 -5.90
C VAL A 25 1.65 -15.83 -4.40
N ARG A 26 0.48 -16.20 -3.86
CA ARG A 26 0.34 -16.50 -2.43
C ARG A 26 1.27 -17.64 -1.99
N ASN A 27 1.30 -18.74 -2.74
CA ASN A 27 2.03 -19.93 -2.33
C ASN A 27 3.56 -19.83 -2.57
N LEU A 28 4.00 -19.07 -3.58
CA LEU A 28 5.42 -18.93 -3.93
C LEU A 28 6.11 -17.75 -3.23
N PHE A 29 5.36 -16.75 -2.78
CA PHE A 29 5.92 -15.59 -2.05
C PHE A 29 6.84 -15.93 -0.88
N PRO A 30 6.52 -16.88 0.04
CA PRO A 30 7.41 -17.20 1.16
C PRO A 30 8.75 -17.80 0.73
N TYR A 31 8.83 -18.36 -0.48
CA TYR A 31 10.04 -18.96 -1.04
C TYR A 31 10.84 -17.98 -1.93
N ALA A 32 10.35 -16.74 -2.10
CA ALA A 32 11.00 -15.71 -2.92
C ALA A 32 12.15 -15.02 -2.17
N LEU A 33 13.14 -15.80 -1.71
CA LEU A 33 14.31 -15.33 -0.99
C LEU A 33 15.46 -14.95 -1.94
N ALA A 34 16.18 -13.89 -1.60
CA ALA A 34 17.38 -13.49 -2.33
C ALA A 34 18.54 -14.47 -2.04
N ASN A 35 19.41 -14.68 -3.02
CA ASN A 35 20.56 -15.57 -2.84
C ASN A 35 21.48 -15.11 -1.68
N THR A 36 21.57 -13.80 -1.46
CA THR A 36 22.37 -13.21 -0.38
C THR A 36 21.81 -13.54 1.00
N THR A 37 20.51 -13.66 1.19
CA THR A 37 19.90 -14.04 2.48
C THR A 37 19.98 -15.54 2.75
N LEU A 38 20.08 -16.36 1.69
CA LEU A 38 20.32 -17.80 1.84
C LEU A 38 21.74 -18.13 2.32
N TYR A 39 22.73 -17.33 1.90
CA TYR A 39 24.14 -17.54 2.25
C TYR A 39 24.65 -16.64 3.39
N SER A 40 23.97 -15.52 3.67
CA SER A 40 24.27 -14.67 4.82
C SER A 40 23.29 -15.03 5.94
N THR A 41 23.79 -15.45 7.10
CA THR A 41 23.01 -15.87 8.28
C THR A 41 22.27 -14.71 8.97
N THR A 42 21.53 -13.92 8.20
CA THR A 42 20.77 -12.77 8.66
C THR A 42 19.29 -13.02 8.48
N GLU A 43 18.48 -12.73 9.49
CA GLU A 43 17.00 -12.83 9.42
C GLU A 43 16.36 -11.74 8.54
N CYS A 44 17.16 -10.77 8.07
CA CYS A 44 16.71 -9.69 7.23
C CYS A 44 16.28 -10.20 5.84
N GLY A 45 15.11 -9.76 5.36
CA GLY A 45 14.60 -10.11 4.03
C GLY A 45 13.86 -11.44 3.95
N VAL A 46 13.61 -12.11 5.09
CA VAL A 46 12.74 -13.29 5.16
C VAL A 46 11.27 -12.84 5.25
N PRO A 47 10.36 -13.35 4.40
CA PRO A 47 8.93 -13.07 4.51
C PRO A 47 8.36 -13.52 5.86
N ASN A 48 7.67 -12.61 6.55
CA ASN A 48 6.95 -12.91 7.80
C ASN A 48 5.84 -13.95 7.55
N GLU A 49 5.62 -14.90 8.46
CA GLU A 49 4.58 -15.95 8.38
C GLU A 49 3.18 -15.40 8.05
N ASN A 50 2.87 -14.18 8.53
CA ASN A 50 1.60 -13.51 8.31
C ASN A 50 1.62 -12.56 7.09
N TYR A 51 2.43 -12.84 6.06
CA TYR A 51 2.60 -11.97 4.88
C TYR A 51 1.29 -11.67 4.13
N PHE A 52 0.30 -12.57 4.18
CA PHE A 52 -1.00 -12.40 3.52
C PHE A 52 -2.13 -11.96 4.48
N SER A 53 -1.81 -11.62 5.73
CA SER A 53 -2.78 -11.09 6.70
C SER A 53 -2.64 -9.57 6.84
N LEU A 54 -3.74 -8.85 6.61
CA LEU A 54 -3.82 -7.41 6.79
C LEU A 54 -3.94 -7.02 8.28
N ILE A 55 -4.69 -7.80 9.06
CA ILE A 55 -4.89 -7.59 10.49
C ILE A 55 -3.90 -8.48 11.23
N ARG A 56 -2.92 -7.87 11.88
CA ARG A 56 -1.86 -8.55 12.62
C ARG A 56 -2.07 -8.43 14.13
N PRO A 57 -1.69 -9.43 14.92
CA PRO A 57 -1.81 -9.40 16.37
C PRO A 57 -0.97 -8.27 17.01
N PHE A 58 -1.21 -7.99 18.30
CA PHE A 58 -0.64 -6.84 19.00
C PHE A 58 0.87 -6.91 19.25
N ASP A 59 1.43 -8.12 19.22
CA ASP A 59 2.85 -8.44 19.39
C ASP A 59 3.65 -8.40 18.08
N ALA A 60 3.00 -8.20 16.94
CA ALA A 60 3.67 -8.06 15.66
C ALA A 60 4.35 -6.68 15.51
N ASP A 61 5.38 -6.60 14.66
CA ASP A 61 6.08 -5.33 14.33
C ASP A 61 5.14 -4.21 13.86
N LEU A 62 4.03 -4.60 13.23
CA LEU A 62 3.01 -3.73 12.65
C LEU A 62 1.64 -4.18 13.17
N PRO A 63 1.28 -3.85 14.43
CA PRO A 63 0.03 -4.30 15.03
C PRO A 63 -1.15 -3.56 14.41
N TRP A 64 -2.29 -4.25 14.26
CA TRP A 64 -3.48 -3.71 13.60
C TRP A 64 -3.94 -2.37 14.20
N PHE A 65 -3.88 -2.24 15.52
CA PHE A 65 -4.33 -1.05 16.22
C PHE A 65 -3.44 0.16 15.91
N GLY A 66 -2.12 -0.04 15.89
CA GLY A 66 -1.16 1.01 15.54
C GLY A 66 -1.34 1.49 14.10
N ILE A 67 -1.57 0.56 13.16
CA ILE A 67 -1.87 0.91 11.76
C ILE A 67 -3.15 1.73 11.65
N ILE A 68 -4.23 1.33 12.32
CA ILE A 68 -5.51 2.04 12.22
C ILE A 68 -5.42 3.45 12.82
N ILE A 69 -4.94 3.56 14.06
CA ILE A 69 -4.91 4.86 14.76
C ILE A 69 -3.83 5.76 14.18
N GLY A 70 -2.61 5.24 14.01
CA GLY A 70 -1.51 5.99 13.43
C GLY A 70 -1.79 6.38 11.98
N GLY A 71 -2.36 5.45 11.19
CA GLY A 71 -2.80 5.71 9.82
C GLY A 71 -3.90 6.76 9.74
N ALA A 72 -4.88 6.75 10.65
CA ALA A 72 -5.93 7.77 10.70
C ALA A 72 -5.36 9.17 11.01
N ILE A 73 -4.49 9.27 12.02
CA ILE A 73 -3.83 10.55 12.36
C ILE A 73 -2.98 11.05 11.20
N GLY A 74 -2.16 10.17 10.61
CA GLY A 74 -1.34 10.51 9.44
C GLY A 74 -2.17 10.93 8.24
N SER A 75 -3.32 10.28 8.01
CA SER A 75 -4.25 10.64 6.93
C SER A 75 -4.89 12.01 7.15
N ILE A 76 -5.31 12.32 8.38
CA ILE A 76 -5.87 13.64 8.72
C ILE A 76 -4.82 14.73 8.50
N TRP A 77 -3.58 14.50 8.95
CA TRP A 77 -2.49 15.45 8.75
C TRP A 77 -2.18 15.65 7.26
N TYR A 78 -2.03 14.57 6.51
CA TYR A 78 -1.68 14.65 5.09
C TYR A 78 -2.81 15.29 4.27
N TRP A 79 -4.06 14.84 4.39
CA TRP A 79 -5.17 15.34 3.57
C TRP A 79 -5.78 16.65 4.09
N GLY A 80 -5.70 16.89 5.40
CA GLY A 80 -6.36 18.01 6.08
C GLY A 80 -5.43 19.16 6.46
N CYS A 81 -4.12 18.94 6.55
CA CYS A 81 -3.15 19.97 6.96
C CYS A 81 -2.08 20.27 5.91
N ASP A 82 -1.89 19.42 4.90
CA ASP A 82 -1.01 19.76 3.77
C ASP A 82 -1.59 20.95 3.00
N GLN A 83 -0.82 22.04 2.99
CA GLN A 83 -1.22 23.31 2.41
C GLN A 83 -1.63 23.18 0.94
N VAL A 84 -0.92 22.38 0.15
CA VAL A 84 -1.21 22.27 -1.30
C VAL A 84 -2.54 21.58 -1.53
N ILE A 85 -2.87 20.58 -0.72
CA ILE A 85 -4.13 19.84 -0.82
C ILE A 85 -5.30 20.71 -0.35
N VAL A 86 -5.16 21.34 0.83
CA VAL A 86 -6.20 22.22 1.38
C VAL A 86 -6.51 23.37 0.43
N GLN A 87 -5.48 24.00 -0.15
CA GLN A 87 -5.66 25.10 -1.10
C GLN A 87 -6.41 24.68 -2.36
N ARG A 88 -6.17 23.47 -2.89
CA ARG A 88 -6.94 22.95 -4.06
C ARG A 88 -8.41 22.76 -3.74
N THR A 89 -8.72 22.28 -2.54
CA THR A 89 -10.11 22.12 -2.08
C THR A 89 -10.79 23.47 -1.86
N LEU A 90 -10.08 24.47 -1.31
CA LEU A 90 -10.59 25.84 -1.13
C LEU A 90 -10.76 26.60 -2.46
N ALA A 91 -9.95 26.30 -3.46
CA ALA A 91 -10.05 26.88 -4.80
C ALA A 91 -11.19 26.27 -5.65
N ALA A 92 -11.94 25.30 -5.11
CA ALA A 92 -13.10 24.74 -5.80
C ALA A 92 -14.19 25.79 -6.03
N LYS A 93 -14.95 25.63 -7.12
CA LYS A 93 -15.99 26.59 -7.55
C LYS A 93 -17.05 26.86 -6.46
N ASN A 94 -17.39 25.86 -5.65
CA ASN A 94 -18.25 25.98 -4.47
C ASN A 94 -18.08 24.75 -3.58
N ILE A 95 -18.70 24.78 -2.39
CA ILE A 95 -18.62 23.70 -1.40
C ILE A 95 -19.13 22.35 -1.92
N SER A 96 -20.14 22.34 -2.80
CA SER A 96 -20.65 21.10 -3.39
C SER A 96 -19.63 20.46 -4.34
N HIS A 97 -18.91 21.27 -5.13
CA HIS A 97 -17.82 20.78 -5.98
C HIS A 97 -16.64 20.30 -5.14
N ALA A 98 -16.31 21.00 -4.04
CA ALA A 98 -15.26 20.59 -3.12
C ALA A 98 -15.59 19.21 -2.51
N ARG A 99 -16.79 19.04 -1.95
CA ARG A 99 -17.23 17.76 -1.35
C ARG A 99 -17.32 16.62 -2.37
N ALA A 100 -17.85 16.88 -3.56
CA ALA A 100 -17.92 15.89 -4.63
C ALA A 100 -16.52 15.48 -5.11
N GLY A 101 -15.59 16.43 -5.23
CA GLY A 101 -14.19 16.17 -5.55
C GLY A 101 -13.50 15.31 -4.50
N CYS A 102 -13.71 15.60 -3.21
CA CYS A 102 -13.19 14.78 -2.11
C CYS A 102 -13.79 13.37 -2.04
N LEU A 103 -15.03 13.16 -2.50
CA LEU A 103 -15.66 11.83 -2.54
C LEU A 103 -15.22 11.00 -3.75
N PHE A 104 -14.90 11.66 -4.88
CA PHE A 104 -14.43 11.00 -6.09
C PHE A 104 -12.96 10.56 -6.00
N ALA A 105 -12.15 11.36 -5.30
CA ALA A 105 -10.74 11.06 -5.03
C ALA A 105 -10.60 9.81 -4.15
#